data_AF-A0A2U1N6B8-F1
#
_entry.id   AF-A0A2U1N6B8-F1
#
_cell.length_a   1.000
_cell.length_b   1.000
_cell.length_c   1.000
_cell.angle_alpha   90.00
_cell.angle_beta   90.00
_cell.angle_gamma   90.00
#
_symmetry.space_group_name_H-M   'P 1'
#
loop_
_entity.id
_entity.type
_entity.pdbx_description
1 polymer ?
#
loop_
_entity_poly.entity_id
_entity_poly.type
_entity_poly.pdbx_seq_one_letter_code
_entity_poly.pdbx_strand_id
1 'polypeptide(L)'
;MGVRPNIEQLKELCGSNQLQHCFKYLFVQEWRENEELIRYVGQKCANLEASIERRAQLMEEGESFGPFHDVAPDAVECMAVTQQREQRMLAALRGVLEVAREGRIEKEHHVGLMDLKG
;
A
#
# COMPACT_ATOMS: atom_id res chain seq x y z
N MET A 1 -30.51 -29.88 1.06
CA MET A 1 -29.25 -29.11 1.00
C MET A 1 -29.61 -27.64 1.06
N GLY A 2 -28.95 -26.84 1.90
CA GLY A 2 -29.26 -25.40 2.04
C GLY A 2 -28.79 -24.56 0.86
N VAL A 3 -29.43 -23.40 0.64
CA VAL A 3 -29.07 -22.43 -0.39
C VAL A 3 -27.68 -21.85 -0.10
N ARG A 4 -26.82 -21.72 -1.12
CA ARG A 4 -25.45 -21.20 -1.02
C ARG A 4 -25.28 -19.93 -1.88
N PRO A 5 -25.91 -18.81 -1.50
CA PRO A 5 -26.03 -17.64 -2.38
C PRO A 5 -24.67 -17.10 -2.85
N ASN A 6 -23.67 -17.05 -1.96
CA ASN A 6 -22.33 -16.56 -2.32
C ASN A 6 -21.59 -17.45 -3.32
N ILE A 7 -21.81 -18.78 -3.25
CA ILE A 7 -21.20 -19.71 -4.21
C ILE A 7 -21.89 -19.62 -5.56
N GLU A 8 -23.22 -19.50 -5.58
CA GLU A 8 -23.96 -19.32 -6.83
C GLU A 8 -23.57 -18.00 -7.52
N GLN A 9 -23.45 -16.91 -6.77
CA GLN A 9 -22.91 -15.65 -7.29
C GLN A 9 -21.48 -15.82 -7.83
N LEU A 10 -20.61 -16.57 -7.15
CA LEU A 10 -19.24 -16.79 -7.61
C LEU A 10 -19.19 -17.61 -8.90
N LYS A 11 -20.09 -18.60 -9.06
CA LYS A 11 -20.26 -19.35 -10.31
C LYS A 11 -20.71 -18.45 -11.45
N GLU A 12 -21.66 -17.55 -11.19
CA GLU A 12 -22.11 -16.56 -12.17
C GLU A 12 -20.97 -15.62 -12.58
N LEU A 13 -20.24 -15.05 -11.62
CA LEU A 13 -19.12 -14.14 -11.87
C LEU A 13 -17.97 -14.81 -12.64
N CYS A 14 -17.63 -16.06 -12.29
CA CYS A 14 -16.55 -16.78 -12.98
C CYS A 14 -17.00 -17.51 -14.25
N GLY A 15 -18.31 -17.58 -14.52
CA GLY A 15 -18.89 -18.27 -15.67
C GLY A 15 -18.74 -19.81 -15.64
N SER A 16 -18.56 -20.41 -14.46
CA SER A 16 -18.30 -21.84 -14.31
C SER A 16 -19.04 -22.44 -13.12
N ASN A 17 -19.65 -23.60 -13.31
CA ASN A 17 -20.26 -24.39 -12.22
C ASN A 17 -19.25 -25.20 -11.41
N GLN A 18 -17.99 -25.31 -11.89
CA GLN A 18 -16.93 -26.01 -11.19
C GLN A 18 -16.36 -25.15 -10.07
N LEU A 19 -16.41 -25.65 -8.83
CA LEU A 19 -15.96 -24.91 -7.65
C LEU A 19 -14.48 -24.53 -7.71
N GLN A 20 -13.64 -25.36 -8.32
CA GLN A 20 -12.21 -25.06 -8.52
C GLN A 20 -12.00 -23.76 -9.32
N HIS A 21 -12.76 -23.57 -10.42
CA HIS A 21 -12.70 -22.35 -11.22
C HIS A 21 -13.26 -21.15 -10.45
N CYS A 22 -14.32 -21.36 -9.65
CA CYS A 22 -14.89 -20.32 -8.79
C CYS A 22 -13.86 -19.79 -7.79
N PHE A 23 -13.20 -20.69 -7.05
CA PHE A 23 -12.21 -20.29 -6.04
C PHE A 23 -10.92 -19.76 -6.67
N LYS A 24 -10.48 -20.33 -7.80
CA LYS A 24 -9.36 -19.75 -8.57
C LYS A 24 -9.67 -18.32 -8.98
N TYR A 25 -10.87 -18.07 -9.52
CA TYR A 25 -11.31 -16.73 -9.92
C TYR A 25 -11.25 -15.76 -8.73
N LEU A 26 -11.77 -16.17 -7.56
CA LEU A 26 -11.70 -15.36 -6.34
C LEU A 26 -10.26 -14.97 -5.98
N PHE A 27 -9.35 -15.95 -5.88
CA PHE A 27 -7.95 -15.68 -5.51
C PHE A 27 -7.22 -14.83 -6.56
N VAL A 28 -7.56 -14.96 -7.84
CA VAL A 28 -7.03 -14.07 -8.89
C VAL A 28 -7.51 -12.62 -8.70
N GLN A 29 -8.76 -12.40 -8.30
CA GLN A 29 -9.23 -11.03 -8.00
C GLN A 29 -8.52 -10.45 -6.77
N GLU A 30 -8.45 -11.21 -5.67
CA GLU A 30 -7.74 -10.77 -4.46
C GLU A 30 -6.24 -10.50 -4.71
N TRP A 31 -5.61 -11.28 -5.59
CA TRP A 31 -4.24 -11.03 -6.03
C TRP A 31 -4.11 -9.68 -6.76
N ARG A 32 -5.06 -9.36 -7.65
CA ARG A 32 -5.08 -8.07 -8.37
C ARG A 32 -5.30 -6.91 -7.42
N GLU A 33 -6.19 -7.06 -6.43
CA GLU A 33 -6.43 -6.05 -5.39
C GLU A 33 -5.13 -5.76 -4.60
N ASN A 34 -4.36 -6.79 -4.25
CA ASN A 34 -3.04 -6.60 -3.63
C ASN A 34 -2.06 -5.86 -4.55
N GLU A 35 -2.00 -6.18 -5.85
CA GLU A 35 -1.16 -5.45 -6.81
C GLU A 35 -1.54 -3.97 -6.93
N GLU A 36 -2.83 -3.68 -6.99
CA GLU A 36 -3.33 -2.30 -7.03
C GLU A 36 -2.99 -1.53 -5.75
N LEU A 37 -3.15 -2.18 -4.58
CA LEU A 37 -2.76 -1.62 -3.29
C LEU A 37 -1.25 -1.36 -3.21
N ILE A 38 -0.42 -2.31 -3.63
CA ILE A 38 1.05 -2.16 -3.67
C ILE A 38 1.43 -0.96 -4.53
N ARG A 39 0.86 -0.84 -5.73
CA ARG A 39 1.12 0.30 -6.63
C ARG A 39 0.71 1.63 -5.99
N TYR A 40 -0.49 1.69 -5.42
CA TYR A 40 -1.01 2.91 -4.81
C TYR A 40 -0.17 3.35 -3.60
N VAL A 41 0.08 2.44 -2.65
CA VAL A 41 0.87 2.75 -1.45
C VAL A 41 2.32 3.05 -1.82
N GLY A 42 2.89 2.32 -2.79
CA GLY A 42 4.23 2.57 -3.31
C GLY A 42 4.40 3.99 -3.84
N GLN A 43 3.42 4.48 -4.61
CA GLN A 43 3.42 5.86 -5.09
C GLN A 43 3.33 6.87 -3.92
N LYS A 44 2.51 6.58 -2.90
CA LYS A 44 2.40 7.45 -1.72
C LYS A 44 3.71 7.50 -0.92
N CYS A 45 4.40 6.37 -0.77
CA CYS A 45 5.73 6.33 -0.16
C CYS A 45 6.73 7.20 -0.93
N ALA A 46 6.82 7.03 -2.26
CA ALA A 46 7.73 7.81 -3.09
C ALA A 46 7.47 9.33 -2.99
N ASN A 47 6.20 9.74 -2.95
CA ASN A 47 5.83 11.15 -2.79
C ASN A 47 6.23 11.71 -1.41
N LEU A 48 6.06 10.92 -0.34
CA LEU A 48 6.48 11.32 1.00
C LEU A 48 8.00 11.39 1.12
N GLU A 49 8.72 10.43 0.55
CA GLU A 49 10.19 10.44 0.51
C GLU A 49 10.72 11.71 -0.16
N ALA A 50 10.19 12.06 -1.35
CA ALA A 50 10.57 13.27 -2.06
C ALA A 50 10.22 14.55 -1.26
N SER A 51 9.09 14.57 -0.56
CA SER A 51 8.68 15.72 0.28
C SER A 51 9.57 15.88 1.52
N ILE A 52 9.94 14.77 2.14
CA ILE A 52 10.85 14.72 3.30
C ILE A 52 12.25 15.19 2.90
N GLU A 53 12.77 14.71 1.77
CA GLU A 53 14.08 15.11 1.24
C GLU A 53 14.11 16.60 0.92
N ARG A 54 13.11 17.09 0.18
CA ARG A 54 12.99 18.51 -0.15
C ARG A 54 12.88 19.38 1.10
N ARG A 55 12.11 18.95 2.10
CA ARG A 55 11.97 19.71 3.35
C ARG A 55 13.26 19.71 4.16
N ALA A 56 14.06 18.64 4.12
CA ALA A 56 15.37 18.63 4.77
C ALA A 56 16.30 19.70 4.17
N GLN A 57 16.31 19.85 2.84
CA GLN A 57 17.05 20.92 2.16
C GLN A 57 16.57 22.32 2.58
N LEU A 58 15.24 22.52 2.62
CA LEU A 58 14.66 23.80 3.06
C LEU A 58 14.96 24.12 4.53
N MET A 59 15.06 23.10 5.39
CA MET A 59 15.47 23.28 6.78
C MET A 59 16.93 23.72 6.87
N GLU A 60 17.84 23.09 6.11
CA GLU A 60 19.26 23.48 6.04
C GLU A 60 19.43 24.93 5.55
N GLU A 61 18.72 25.29 4.47
CA GLU A 61 18.68 26.67 3.99
C GLU A 61 18.11 27.63 5.04
N GLY A 62 17.03 27.24 5.74
CA GLY A 62 16.42 28.01 6.81
C GLY A 62 17.35 28.26 7.99
N GLU A 63 18.11 27.26 8.40
CA GLU A 63 19.12 27.36 9.47
C GLU A 63 20.25 28.33 9.10
N SER A 64 20.58 28.45 7.81
CA SER A 64 21.65 29.34 7.33
C SER A 64 21.36 30.84 7.53
N PHE A 65 20.09 31.24 7.70
CA PHE A 65 19.72 32.62 8.04
C PHE A 65 20.12 33.02 9.47
N GLY A 66 20.47 32.04 10.31
CA GLY A 66 20.88 32.25 11.69
C GLY A 66 19.72 32.49 12.66
N PRO A 67 20.00 32.46 13.97
CA PRO A 67 18.97 32.44 15.02
C PRO A 67 18.26 33.78 15.22
N PHE A 68 18.77 34.86 14.64
CA PHE A 68 18.22 36.22 14.80
C PHE A 68 17.33 36.65 13.63
N HIS A 69 17.11 35.79 12.65
CA HIS A 69 16.17 36.08 11.57
C HIS A 69 14.73 35.98 12.09
N ASP A 70 13.89 36.96 11.76
CA ASP A 70 12.57 37.15 12.35
C ASP A 70 11.59 35.97 12.17
N VAL A 71 11.81 35.12 11.16
CA VAL A 71 10.86 34.06 10.77
C VAL A 71 11.51 32.69 10.55
N ALA A 72 12.82 32.64 10.27
CA ALA A 72 13.44 31.42 9.76
C ALA A 72 13.52 30.31 10.83
N PRO A 73 13.94 30.59 12.09
CA PRO A 73 13.97 29.58 13.14
C PRO A 73 12.59 28.95 13.41
N ASP A 74 11.54 29.78 13.53
CA ASP A 74 10.17 29.30 13.76
C ASP A 74 9.66 28.42 12.61
N ALA A 75 9.97 28.80 11.37
CA ALA A 75 9.62 28.01 10.19
C ALA A 75 10.36 26.66 10.18
N VAL A 76 11.64 26.63 10.55
CA VAL A 76 12.44 25.39 10.65
C VAL A 76 11.87 24.46 11.71
N GLU A 77 11.49 24.98 12.88
CA GLU A 77 10.85 24.18 13.94
C GLU A 77 9.51 23.58 13.48
N CYS A 78 8.66 24.39 12.84
CA CYS A 78 7.39 23.91 12.27
C CYS A 78 7.61 22.81 11.20
N MET A 79 8.64 22.99 10.36
CA MET A 79 9.03 22.01 9.37
C MET A 79 9.51 20.71 10.03
N ALA A 80 10.31 20.77 11.09
CA ALA A 80 10.78 19.61 11.83
C ALA A 80 9.63 18.79 12.44
N VAL A 81 8.64 19.46 13.03
CA VAL A 81 7.43 18.80 13.57
C VAL A 81 6.66 18.09 12.46
N THR A 82 6.50 18.75 11.31
CA THR A 82 5.83 18.17 10.14
C THR A 82 6.61 16.97 9.58
N GLN A 83 7.93 17.10 9.46
CA GLN A 83 8.89 16.08 9.03
C GLN A 83 8.74 14.81 9.88
N GLN A 84 8.74 14.95 11.21
CA GLN A 84 8.63 13.82 12.14
C GLN A 84 7.30 13.07 11.99
N ARG A 85 6.19 13.79 11.80
CA ARG A 85 4.89 13.16 11.53
C ARG A 85 4.91 12.38 10.22
N GLU A 86 5.44 12.96 9.15
CA GLU A 86 5.48 12.32 7.83
C GLU A 86 6.43 11.12 7.76
N GLN A 87 7.55 11.15 8.48
CA GLN A 87 8.42 9.99 8.63
C GLN A 87 7.70 8.81 9.30
N ARG A 88 6.87 9.08 10.33
CA ARG A 88 6.03 8.05 10.95
C ARG A 88 4.98 7.50 9.99
N MET A 89 4.36 8.37 9.18
CA MET A 89 3.43 7.93 8.13
C MET A 89 4.13 7.05 7.09
N LEU A 90 5.32 7.43 6.64
CA LEU A 90 6.12 6.65 5.69
C LEU A 90 6.46 5.27 6.25
N ALA A 91 6.88 5.18 7.52
CA ALA A 91 7.14 3.90 8.17
C ALA A 91 5.90 3.00 8.21
N ALA A 92 4.73 3.55 8.55
CA ALA A 92 3.48 2.81 8.54
C ALA A 92 3.09 2.30 7.14
N LEU A 93 3.23 3.14 6.11
CA LEU A 93 2.94 2.76 4.73
C LEU A 93 3.90 1.68 4.20
N ARG A 94 5.17 1.71 4.61
CA ARG A 94 6.14 0.63 4.31
C ARG A 94 5.70 -0.69 4.95
N GLY A 95 5.21 -0.68 6.18
CA GLY A 95 4.63 -1.88 6.80
C GLY A 95 3.41 -2.41 6.03
N VAL A 96 2.53 -1.53 5.54
CA VAL A 96 1.41 -1.94 4.68
C VAL A 96 1.90 -2.58 3.37
N LEU A 97 2.96 -2.04 2.76
CA LEU A 97 3.55 -2.61 1.54
C LEU A 97 4.10 -4.02 1.76
N GLU A 98 4.74 -4.27 2.90
CA GLU A 98 5.27 -5.60 3.24
C GLU A 98 4.14 -6.62 3.33
N VAL A 99 3.10 -6.32 4.11
CA VAL A 99 1.93 -7.20 4.26
C VAL A 99 1.20 -7.42 2.93
N ALA A 100 1.04 -6.37 2.10
CA ALA A 100 0.40 -6.50 0.80
C ALA A 100 1.22 -7.40 -0.16
N ARG A 101 2.56 -7.32 -0.11
CA ARG A 101 3.45 -8.19 -0.89
C ARG A 101 3.41 -9.64 -0.43
N GLU A 102 3.36 -9.87 0.87
CA GLU A 102 3.16 -11.21 1.45
C GLU A 102 1.81 -11.79 0.98
N GLY A 103 0.74 -10.99 1.08
CA GLY A 103 -0.58 -11.36 0.59
C GLY A 103 -0.57 -11.69 -0.90
N ARG A 104 0.14 -10.93 -1.72
CA ARG A 104 0.29 -11.25 -3.15
C ARG A 104 0.94 -12.63 -3.37
N ILE A 105 2.05 -12.91 -2.70
CA ILE A 105 2.77 -14.20 -2.81
C ILE A 105 1.87 -15.35 -2.32
N GLU A 106 1.15 -15.15 -1.21
CA GLU A 106 0.15 -16.09 -0.71
C GLU A 106 -0.90 -16.42 -1.78
N LYS A 107 -1.48 -15.41 -2.44
CA LYS A 107 -2.50 -15.61 -3.48
C LYS A 107 -1.93 -16.28 -4.74
N GLU A 108 -0.69 -15.99 -5.14
CA GLU A 108 -0.02 -16.73 -6.23
C GLU A 108 0.05 -18.23 -5.94
N HIS A 109 0.43 -18.58 -4.71
CA HIS A 109 0.45 -19.97 -4.27
C HIS A 109 -0.95 -20.60 -4.30
N HIS A 110 -1.97 -19.89 -3.80
CA HIS A 110 -3.35 -20.39 -3.81
C HIS A 110 -3.89 -20.62 -5.22
N VAL A 111 -3.60 -19.71 -6.17
CA VAL A 111 -3.96 -19.88 -7.58
C VAL A 111 -3.29 -21.12 -8.17
N GLY A 112 -1.98 -21.30 -7.92
CA GLY A 112 -1.24 -22.49 -8.37
C GLY A 112 -1.81 -23.80 -7.82
N LEU A 113 -2.25 -23.82 -6.56
CA LEU A 113 -2.91 -25.00 -5.98
C LEU A 113 -4.25 -25.33 -6.65
N MET A 114 -4.99 -24.33 -7.14
CA MET A 114 -6.23 -24.59 -7.88
C MET A 114 -5.95 -25.16 -9.27
N ASP A 115 -4.82 -24.79 -9.89
CA ASP A 115 -4.41 -25.32 -11.19
C ASP A 115 -3.96 -26.78 -11.14
N LEU A 116 -3.41 -27.24 -10.02
CA LEU A 116 -2.98 -28.63 -9.82
C LEU A 116 -4.12 -29.59 -9.47
N LYS A 117 -5.27 -29.07 -9.05
CA LYS A 117 -6.45 -29.85 -8.61
C LYS A 117 -7.51 -30.03 -9.70
N GLY A 118 -7.27 -29.47 -10.89
CA GLY A 118 -8.16 -29.51 -12.06
C GLY A 118 -7.97 -30.71 -12.97
#